data_AF-A0A0F2NCU1-F1
#
_entry.id   AF-A0A0F2NCU1-F1
#
_cell.length_a   1.000
_cell.length_b   1.000
_cell.length_c   1.000
_cell.angle_alpha   90.00
_cell.angle_beta   90.00
_cell.angle_gamma   90.00
#
_symmetry.space_group_name_H-M   'P 1'
#
loop_
_entity.id
_entity.type
_entity.pdbx_description
1 polymer ?
#
loop_
_entity_poly.entity_id
_entity_poly.type
_entity_poly.pdbx_seq_one_letter_code
_entity_poly.pdbx_strand_id
1 'polypeptide(L)'
;MRLFKKKPLPVQPTRTEALRCVPQKAGTATWEVSENGDTLIEYPLNIRPFFLQIANRFYKNGVPPTPTKKLQLDHLGSMVWQMVDGEKNVGMIVKEFSGSSGLTLQEAEISVTAFLRQLGRRGLILMR
;
A
#
# COMPACT_ATOMS: atom_id res chain seq x y z
N MET A 1 13.52 10.41 -41.27
CA MET A 1 12.48 10.75 -40.27
C MET A 1 12.13 9.52 -39.46
N ARG A 2 12.67 9.39 -38.24
CA ARG A 2 12.22 8.43 -37.22
C ARG A 2 12.43 9.15 -35.91
N LEU A 3 11.42 9.25 -35.04
CA LEU A 3 11.58 9.46 -33.59
C LEU A 3 10.22 9.48 -32.89
N PHE A 4 9.56 8.32 -32.86
CA PHE A 4 8.62 7.99 -31.79
C PHE A 4 9.04 6.64 -31.21
N LYS A 5 9.93 6.66 -30.21
CA LYS A 5 10.19 5.48 -29.38
C LYS A 5 9.00 5.31 -28.43
N LYS A 6 8.15 4.30 -28.67
CA LYS A 6 7.12 3.90 -27.71
C LYS A 6 7.81 3.53 -26.39
N LYS A 7 7.40 4.13 -25.28
CA LYS A 7 7.78 3.68 -23.94
C LYS A 7 7.37 2.21 -23.80
N PRO A 8 8.25 1.31 -23.34
CA PRO A 8 7.87 -0.07 -23.08
C PRO A 8 6.73 -0.09 -22.06
N LEU A 9 5.70 -0.89 -22.33
CA LEU A 9 4.61 -1.14 -21.40
C LEU A 9 5.21 -1.77 -20.12
N PRO A 10 4.74 -1.38 -18.93
CA PRO A 10 5.18 -2.03 -17.70
C PRO A 10 4.83 -3.51 -17.77
N VAL A 11 5.86 -4.36 -17.69
CA VAL A 11 5.69 -5.82 -17.67
C VAL A 11 4.93 -6.17 -16.39
N GLN A 12 3.73 -6.74 -16.54
CA GLN A 12 2.99 -7.24 -15.39
C GLN A 12 3.67 -8.54 -14.93
N PRO A 13 3.97 -8.69 -13.62
CA PRO A 13 4.58 -9.91 -13.13
C PRO A 13 3.63 -11.09 -13.36
N THR A 14 4.19 -12.22 -13.74
CA THR A 14 3.47 -13.49 -13.72
C THR A 14 3.05 -13.85 -12.30
N ARG A 15 2.07 -14.75 -12.13
CA ARG A 15 1.62 -15.20 -10.80
C ARG A 15 2.79 -15.64 -9.92
N THR A 16 3.69 -16.47 -10.45
CA THR A 16 4.86 -16.98 -9.73
C THR A 16 5.85 -15.88 -9.35
N GLU A 17 6.03 -14.87 -10.21
CA GLU A 17 6.88 -13.72 -9.91
C GLU A 17 6.27 -12.83 -8.81
N ALA A 18 4.95 -12.59 -8.88
CA ALA A 18 4.25 -11.80 -7.85
C ALA A 18 4.32 -12.45 -6.47
N LEU A 19 4.29 -13.78 -6.39
CA LEU A 19 4.44 -14.51 -5.12
C LEU A 19 5.86 -14.45 -4.54
N ARG A 20 6.86 -14.18 -5.38
CA ARG A 20 8.27 -14.06 -4.95
C ARG A 20 8.64 -12.65 -4.50
N CYS A 21 7.85 -11.65 -4.87
CA CYS A 21 8.04 -10.28 -4.40
C CYS A 21 7.98 -10.19 -2.88
N VAL A 22 8.75 -9.26 -2.32
CA VAL A 22 8.76 -8.95 -0.89
C VAL A 22 8.05 -7.62 -0.68
N PRO A 23 6.85 -7.60 -0.07
CA PRO A 23 6.17 -6.36 0.26
C PRO A 23 6.88 -5.66 1.42
N GLN A 24 7.03 -4.34 1.32
CA GLN A 24 7.59 -3.49 2.36
C GLN A 24 6.66 -2.30 2.61
N LYS A 25 6.44 -1.99 3.89
CA LYS A 25 5.66 -0.81 4.31
C LYS A 25 6.41 0.47 3.91
N ALA A 26 5.69 1.43 3.32
CA ALA A 26 6.26 2.72 2.97
C ALA A 26 6.55 3.54 4.24
N GLY A 27 7.77 4.03 4.41
CA GLY A 27 8.19 4.79 5.60
C GLY A 27 7.51 6.16 5.77
N THR A 28 6.73 6.60 4.77
CA THR A 28 5.94 7.84 4.83
C THR A 28 4.58 7.66 5.49
N ALA A 29 4.16 6.43 5.79
CA ALA A 29 2.88 6.13 6.42
C ALA A 29 3.08 5.81 7.91
N THR A 30 2.36 6.52 8.78
CA THR A 30 2.23 6.17 10.19
C THR A 30 1.06 5.21 10.36
N TRP A 31 1.17 4.27 11.29
CA TRP A 31 0.09 3.31 11.55
C TRP A 31 -0.02 3.04 13.05
N GLU A 32 -1.25 2.87 13.50
CA GLU A 32 -1.59 2.60 14.89
C GLU A 32 -2.54 1.40 14.95
N VAL A 33 -2.39 0.56 15.96
CA VAL A 33 -3.31 -0.55 16.22
C VAL A 33 -4.33 -0.07 17.24
N SER A 34 -5.59 -0.09 16.84
CA SER A 34 -6.71 0.29 17.71
C SER A 34 -7.00 -0.82 18.72
N GLU A 35 -7.70 -0.49 19.81
CA GLU A 35 -8.05 -1.44 20.89
C GLU A 35 -8.84 -2.66 20.39
N ASN A 36 -9.56 -2.51 19.27
CA ASN A 36 -10.32 -3.58 18.63
C ASN A 36 -9.47 -4.51 17.73
N GLY A 37 -8.17 -4.26 17.59
CA GLY A 37 -7.26 -5.02 16.72
C GLY A 37 -7.22 -4.55 15.25
N ASP A 38 -8.00 -3.54 14.90
CA ASP A 38 -7.95 -2.90 13.58
C ASP A 38 -6.75 -1.96 13.47
N THR A 39 -6.09 -1.96 12.31
CA THR A 39 -4.96 -1.06 12.04
C THR A 39 -5.43 0.19 11.30
N LEU A 40 -5.17 1.37 11.89
CA LEU A 40 -5.39 2.66 11.27
C LEU A 40 -4.09 3.15 10.63
N ILE A 41 -4.09 3.31 9.31
CA ILE A 41 -2.96 3.87 8.56
C ILE A 41 -3.25 5.34 8.25
N GLU A 42 -2.36 6.22 8.66
CA GLU A 42 -2.37 7.63 8.31
C GLU A 42 -1.21 7.96 7.36
N TYR A 43 -1.52 8.58 6.22
CA TYR A 43 -0.52 8.92 5.21
C TYR A 43 -0.73 10.31 4.63
N PRO A 44 0.35 11.05 4.32
CA PRO A 44 0.24 12.37 3.70
C PRO A 44 -0.23 12.26 2.25
N LEU A 45 -1.18 13.12 1.87
CA LEU A 45 -1.60 13.24 0.47
C LEU A 45 -0.65 14.20 -0.26
N ASN A 46 -0.01 13.71 -1.33
CA ASN A 46 0.70 14.57 -2.25
C ASN A 46 -0.30 15.39 -3.07
N ILE A 47 -0.58 16.62 -2.64
CA ILE A 47 -1.36 17.57 -3.42
C ILE A 47 -0.49 18.09 -4.57
N ARG A 48 -1.11 18.35 -5.74
CA ARG A 48 -0.41 19.02 -6.84
C ARG A 48 0.02 20.44 -6.41
N PRO A 49 1.22 20.89 -6.82
CA PRO A 49 1.79 22.18 -6.41
C PRO A 49 0.93 23.39 -6.80
N PHE A 50 0.10 23.29 -7.85
CA PHE A 50 -0.81 24.37 -8.24
C PHE A 50 -1.91 24.64 -7.20
N PHE A 51 -2.45 23.60 -6.54
CA PHE A 51 -3.43 23.79 -5.47
C PHE A 51 -2.80 24.37 -4.20
N LEU A 52 -1.54 24.01 -3.91
CA LEU A 52 -0.76 24.60 -2.82
C LEU A 52 -0.51 26.10 -3.06
N GLN A 53 -0.21 26.51 -4.30
CA GLN A 53 -0.06 27.93 -4.65
C GLN A 53 -1.35 28.74 -4.44
N ILE A 54 -2.51 28.17 -4.76
CA ILE A 54 -3.81 28.83 -4.53
C ILE A 54 -4.11 28.92 -3.03
N ALA A 55 -3.87 27.84 -2.28
CA ALA A 55 -4.07 27.82 -0.84
C ALA A 55 -3.16 28.81 -0.10
N ASN A 56 -1.88 28.93 -0.50
CA ASN A 56 -0.94 29.89 0.08
C ASN A 56 -1.38 31.35 -0.09
N ARG A 57 -2.19 31.67 -1.10
CA ARG A 57 -2.74 33.03 -1.27
C ARG A 57 -3.84 33.35 -0.25
N PHE A 58 -4.52 32.33 0.26
CA PHE A 58 -5.54 32.46 1.30
C PHE A 58 -4.95 32.31 2.72
N TYR A 59 -3.92 31.49 2.89
CA TYR A 59 -3.22 31.31 4.17
C TYR A 59 -1.97 32.20 4.24
N LYS A 60 -2.15 33.43 4.72
CA LYS A 60 -1.09 34.45 4.75
C LYS A 60 -0.02 34.24 5.86
N ASN A 61 -0.29 33.43 6.89
CA ASN A 61 0.53 33.37 8.12
C ASN A 61 0.79 31.95 8.71
N GLY A 62 0.63 30.85 7.97
CA GLY A 62 0.82 29.52 8.58
C GLY A 62 1.16 28.44 7.57
N VAL A 63 2.05 27.53 7.98
CA VAL A 63 2.47 26.33 7.24
C VAL A 63 1.24 25.69 6.60
N PRO A 64 1.24 25.49 5.26
CA PRO A 64 0.09 24.88 4.60
C PRO A 64 -0.15 23.50 5.23
N PRO A 65 -1.39 23.20 5.67
CA PRO A 65 -1.67 21.89 6.25
C PRO A 65 -1.36 20.84 5.19
N THR A 66 -0.48 19.88 5.49
CA THR A 66 -0.33 18.66 4.69
C THR A 66 -1.54 17.79 4.97
N PRO A 67 -2.53 17.69 4.08
CA PRO A 67 -3.72 16.91 4.36
C PRO A 67 -3.31 15.45 4.48
N THR A 68 -3.57 14.86 5.64
CA THR A 68 -3.40 13.43 5.87
C THR A 68 -4.69 12.70 5.54
N LYS A 69 -4.56 11.47 5.07
CA LYS A 69 -5.69 10.57 4.85
C LYS A 69 -5.57 9.38 5.79
N LYS A 70 -6.68 9.08 6.45
CA LYS A 70 -6.81 7.91 7.32
C LYS A 70 -7.43 6.76 6.54
N LEU A 71 -6.88 5.57 6.72
CA LEU A 71 -7.36 4.32 6.18
C LEU A 71 -7.45 3.33 7.31
N GLN A 72 -8.66 2.98 7.73
CA GLN A 72 -8.88 1.89 8.65
C GLN A 72 -8.86 0.57 7.86
N LEU A 73 -8.03 -0.35 8.31
CA LEU A 73 -8.01 -1.71 7.84
C LEU A 73 -9.02 -2.53 8.64
N ASP A 74 -9.68 -3.46 7.94
CA ASP A 74 -10.47 -4.51 8.54
C ASP A 74 -9.56 -5.52 9.27
N HIS A 75 -10.15 -6.42 10.06
CA HIS A 75 -9.39 -7.40 10.83
C HIS A 75 -8.44 -8.25 9.96
N LEU A 76 -8.91 -8.73 8.81
CA LEU A 76 -8.10 -9.54 7.89
C LEU A 76 -6.99 -8.69 7.23
N GLY A 77 -7.32 -7.48 6.78
CA GLY A 77 -6.31 -6.55 6.24
C GLY A 77 -5.26 -6.14 7.27
N SER A 78 -5.65 -5.95 8.52
CA SER A 78 -4.77 -5.63 9.66
C SER A 78 -3.80 -6.76 9.94
N MET A 79 -4.28 -8.00 9.91
CA MET A 79 -3.46 -9.20 10.08
C MET A 79 -2.38 -9.30 8.98
N VAL A 80 -2.76 -9.14 7.71
CA VAL A 80 -1.81 -9.14 6.60
C VAL A 80 -0.81 -7.98 6.74
N TRP A 81 -1.28 -6.79 7.10
CA TRP A 81 -0.42 -5.62 7.30
C TRP A 81 0.63 -5.82 8.40
N GLN A 82 0.26 -6.50 9.48
CA GLN A 82 1.17 -6.87 10.57
C GLN A 82 2.18 -7.92 10.12
N MET A 83 1.79 -8.88 9.27
CA MET A 83 2.68 -9.89 8.70
C MET A 83 3.70 -9.33 7.70
N VAL A 84 3.45 -8.15 7.11
CA VAL A 84 4.41 -7.48 6.22
C VAL A 84 5.54 -6.88 7.06
N ASP A 85 6.67 -7.57 7.14
CA ASP A 85 7.89 -7.14 7.84
C ASP A 85 8.98 -6.57 6.90
N GLY A 86 8.86 -6.81 5.59
CA GLY A 86 9.88 -6.46 4.59
C GLY A 86 10.91 -7.55 4.36
N GLU A 87 10.75 -8.73 4.97
CA GLU A 87 11.62 -9.90 4.80
C GLU A 87 10.86 -11.07 4.13
N LYS A 88 9.60 -11.28 4.52
CA LYS A 88 8.77 -12.35 3.99
C LYS A 88 8.28 -12.03 2.57
N ASN A 89 8.37 -12.99 1.66
CA ASN A 89 7.75 -12.87 0.34
C ASN A 89 6.21 -13.06 0.43
N VAL A 90 5.50 -12.63 -0.62
CA VAL A 90 4.02 -12.74 -0.68
C VAL A 90 3.55 -14.18 -0.49
N GLY A 91 4.24 -15.17 -1.06
CA GLY A 91 3.88 -16.59 -0.90
C GLY A 91 3.92 -17.09 0.55
N MET A 92 4.91 -16.64 1.33
CA MET A 92 5.02 -16.95 2.76
C MET A 92 3.89 -16.30 3.55
N ILE A 93 3.59 -15.03 3.26
CA ILE A 93 2.48 -14.29 3.87
C ILE A 93 1.15 -14.99 3.57
N VAL A 94 0.92 -15.43 2.34
CA VAL A 94 -0.30 -16.17 1.96
C VAL A 94 -0.44 -17.47 2.74
N LYS A 95 0.65 -18.22 2.91
CA LYS A 95 0.65 -19.47 3.65
C LYS A 95 0.36 -19.25 5.15
N GLU A 96 0.98 -18.23 5.73
CA GLU A 96 0.77 -17.85 7.14
C GLU A 96 -0.67 -17.35 7.35
N PHE A 97 -1.14 -16.47 6.48
CA PHE A 97 -2.50 -15.92 6.51
C PHE A 97 -3.57 -16.99 6.35
N SER A 98 -3.37 -17.97 5.46
CA SER A 98 -4.30 -19.12 5.32
C SER A 98 -4.44 -19.90 6.63
N GLY A 99 -3.33 -20.13 7.34
CA GLY A 99 -3.34 -20.82 8.64
C GLY A 99 -4.04 -20.02 9.74
N SER A 100 -3.90 -18.71 9.75
CA SER A 100 -4.48 -17.85 10.80
C SER A 100 -5.95 -17.47 10.55
N SER A 101 -6.37 -17.35 9.28
CA SER A 101 -7.73 -16.93 8.91
C SER A 101 -8.70 -18.10 8.68
N GLY A 102 -8.18 -19.32 8.54
CA GLY A 102 -8.98 -20.50 8.18
C GLY A 102 -9.39 -20.56 6.70
N LEU A 103 -8.94 -19.61 5.87
CA LEU A 103 -9.17 -19.61 4.43
C LEU A 103 -8.30 -20.65 3.71
N THR A 104 -8.79 -21.13 2.57
CA THR A 104 -7.97 -21.98 1.71
C THR A 104 -6.78 -21.21 1.13
N LEU A 105 -5.71 -21.90 0.71
CA LEU A 105 -4.54 -21.26 0.11
C LEU A 105 -4.90 -20.41 -1.12
N GLN A 106 -5.87 -20.85 -1.94
CA GLN A 106 -6.30 -20.10 -3.13
C GLN A 106 -7.03 -18.80 -2.74
N GLU A 107 -7.94 -18.86 -1.77
CA GLU A 107 -8.68 -17.68 -1.29
C GLU A 107 -7.77 -16.69 -0.56
N ALA A 108 -6.86 -17.21 0.25
CA ALA A 108 -5.82 -16.44 0.91
C ALA A 108 -4.96 -15.71 -0.12
N GLU A 109 -4.52 -16.40 -1.18
CA GLU A 109 -3.74 -15.78 -2.24
C GLU A 109 -4.49 -14.65 -2.95
N ILE A 110 -5.74 -14.90 -3.36
CA ILE A 110 -6.56 -13.90 -4.05
C ILE A 110 -6.77 -12.68 -3.15
N SER A 111 -7.10 -12.90 -1.88
CA SER A 111 -7.36 -11.85 -0.90
C SER A 111 -6.11 -11.03 -0.59
N VAL A 112 -5.00 -11.68 -0.28
CA VAL A 112 -3.73 -11.02 0.05
C VAL A 112 -3.20 -10.24 -1.16
N THR A 113 -3.19 -10.84 -2.35
CA THR A 113 -2.69 -10.15 -3.55
C THR A 113 -3.59 -8.97 -3.94
N ALA A 114 -4.91 -9.09 -3.80
CA ALA A 114 -5.83 -7.98 -4.03
C ALA A 114 -5.60 -6.84 -3.02
N PHE A 115 -5.40 -7.17 -1.74
CA PHE A 115 -5.13 -6.22 -0.67
C PHE A 115 -3.81 -5.48 -0.87
N LEU A 116 -2.71 -6.21 -1.11
CA LEU A 116 -1.40 -5.63 -1.39
C LEU A 116 -1.45 -4.72 -2.63
N ARG A 117 -2.22 -5.08 -3.66
CA ARG A 117 -2.43 -4.24 -4.84
C ARG A 117 -3.19 -2.96 -4.53
N GLN A 118 -4.18 -3.00 -3.63
CA GLN A 118 -4.90 -1.80 -3.20
C GLN A 118 -3.98 -0.85 -2.40
N LEU A 119 -3.13 -1.39 -1.54
CA LEU A 119 -2.14 -0.62 -0.78
C LEU A 119 -1.04 -0.04 -1.68
N GLY A 120 -0.55 -0.83 -2.65
CA GLY A 120 0.42 -0.38 -3.64
C GLY A 120 -0.11 0.76 -4.50
N ARG A 121 -1.40 0.72 -4.91
CA ARG A 121 -2.05 1.84 -5.62
C ARG A 121 -2.09 3.13 -4.82
N ARG A 122 -2.06 3.04 -3.49
CA ARG A 122 -2.06 4.19 -2.57
C ARG A 122 -0.65 4.60 -2.14
N GLY A 123 0.39 3.90 -2.63
CA GLY A 123 1.78 4.16 -2.24
C GLY A 123 2.12 3.74 -0.81
N LEU A 124 1.30 2.88 -0.19
CA LEU A 124 1.49 2.42 1.20
C LEU A 124 2.39 1.18 1.30
N ILE A 125 2.49 0.42 0.21
CA ILE A 125 3.36 -0.75 0.09
C ILE A 125 4.21 -0.61 -1.16
N LEU A 126 5.48 -0.96 -1.02
CA LEU A 126 6.46 -1.11 -2.08
C LEU A 126 6.74 -2.60 -2.26
N MET A 127 6.93 -3.04 -3.51
CA MET A 127 7.31 -4.42 -3.83
C MET A 127 8.79 -4.45 -4.22
N ARG A 128 9.56 -5.32 -3.57
CA ARG A 128 10.96 -5.60 -3.91
C ARG A 128 11.09 -6.94 -4.62
#